data_AF-A0A1J5EQC5-F1
#
_entry.id   AF-A0A1J5EQC5-F1
#
_cell.length_a   1.000
_cell.length_b   1.000
_cell.length_c   1.000
_cell.angle_alpha   90.00
_cell.angle_beta   90.00
_cell.angle_gamma   90.00
#
_symmetry.space_group_name_H-M   'P 1'
#
loop_
_entity.id
_entity.type
_entity.pdbx_description
1 polymer ?
#
loop_
_entity_poly.entity_id
_entity_poly.type
_entity_poly.pdbx_seq_one_letter_code
_entity_poly.pdbx_strand_id
1 'polypeptide(L)'
;MVDEETRVIPYEAAQKIVGSVMEEEHLHEANRRILTVYDVNGRELCWFDHDEVMAEVDPKTKEAAVEHIMRHIPEWAAEHLLAALGPRCSGKSQED
;
A
#
# COMPACT_ATOMS: atom_id res chain seq x y z
N MET A 1 -7.89 -5.10 -24.32
CA MET A 1 -7.06 -5.30 -23.11
C MET A 1 -7.69 -4.39 -22.09
N VAL A 2 -8.46 -4.96 -21.17
CA VAL A 2 -9.20 -4.17 -20.18
C VAL A 2 -8.13 -3.64 -19.25
N ASP A 3 -7.90 -2.33 -19.33
CA ASP A 3 -7.24 -1.56 -18.29
C ASP A 3 -8.05 -1.86 -17.03
N GLU A 4 -7.55 -2.78 -16.20
CA GLU A 4 -8.09 -3.01 -14.87
C GLU A 4 -7.82 -1.71 -14.13
N GLU A 5 -8.79 -0.80 -14.23
CA GLU A 5 -8.83 0.53 -13.61
C GLU A 5 -8.43 0.31 -12.15
N THR A 6 -7.14 0.46 -11.87
CA THR A 6 -6.57 0.05 -10.60
C THR A 6 -7.04 1.09 -9.62
N ARG A 7 -8.17 0.80 -8.99
CA ARG A 7 -8.81 1.72 -8.06
C ARG A 7 -7.85 1.90 -6.91
N VAL A 8 -7.40 3.14 -6.71
CA VAL A 8 -6.59 3.50 -5.56
C VAL A 8 -7.51 3.90 -4.42
N ILE A 9 -7.12 3.56 -3.20
CA ILE A 9 -7.87 4.00 -2.03
C ILE A 9 -7.63 5.49 -1.79
N PRO A 10 -8.62 6.23 -1.27
CA PRO A 10 -8.41 7.62 -0.88
C PRO A 10 -7.38 7.69 0.26
N TYR A 11 -6.60 8.76 0.29
CA TYR A 11 -5.54 9.01 1.27
C TYR A 11 -5.99 8.84 2.73
N GLU A 12 -7.24 9.22 3.05
CA GLU A 12 -7.81 9.04 4.39
C GLU A 12 -8.03 7.56 4.75
N ALA A 13 -8.39 6.71 3.79
CA ALA A 13 -8.49 5.27 4.01
C ALA A 13 -7.09 4.66 4.13
N ALA A 14 -6.15 5.08 3.27
CA ALA A 14 -4.76 4.66 3.37
C ALA A 14 -4.16 4.96 4.74
N GLN A 15 -4.38 6.14 5.32
CA GLN A 15 -3.89 6.47 6.67
C GLN A 15 -4.50 5.62 7.80
N LYS A 16 -5.72 5.11 7.64
CA LYS A 16 -6.36 4.26 8.65
C LYS A 16 -5.90 2.81 8.58
N ILE A 17 -5.42 2.42 7.40
CA ILE A 17 -5.03 1.06 7.07
C ILE A 17 -3.51 0.93 7.24
N VAL A 18 -2.73 1.80 6.63
CA VAL A 18 -1.27 1.85 6.80
C VAL A 18 -0.94 2.18 8.25
N GLY A 19 -0.28 1.23 8.91
CA GLY A 19 0.21 1.39 10.28
C GLY A 19 1.59 2.03 10.32
N SER A 20 2.49 1.56 9.44
CA SER A 20 3.88 2.00 9.39
C SER A 20 4.47 1.83 8.00
N VAL A 21 5.34 2.74 7.57
CA VAL A 21 6.20 2.55 6.40
C VAL A 21 7.63 2.38 6.91
N MET A 22 8.27 1.27 6.57
CA MET A 22 9.66 0.99 6.94
C MET A 22 10.54 1.05 5.69
N GLU A 23 11.71 1.65 5.86
CA GLU A 23 12.75 1.60 4.83
C GLU A 23 13.62 0.39 5.08
N GLU A 24 13.60 -0.55 4.15
CA GLU A 24 14.41 -1.76 4.19
C GLU A 24 15.43 -1.76 3.06
N GLU A 25 16.58 -2.38 3.32
CA GLU A 25 17.62 -2.55 2.32
C GLU A 25 17.28 -3.78 1.47
N HIS A 26 17.31 -3.64 0.14
CA HIS A 26 16.97 -4.72 -0.76
C HIS A 26 17.96 -5.88 -0.59
N LEU A 27 17.47 -7.07 -0.21
CA LEU A 27 18.28 -8.26 0.14
C LEU A 27 19.34 -8.70 -0.89
N HIS A 28 19.19 -8.31 -2.16
CA HIS A 28 20.07 -8.70 -3.27
C HIS A 28 20.93 -7.56 -3.83
N GLU A 29 20.60 -6.29 -3.58
CA GLU A 29 21.31 -5.13 -4.13
C GLU A 29 21.65 -4.16 -2.99
N ALA A 30 22.91 -4.15 -2.55
CA ALA A 30 23.43 -3.34 -1.41
C ALA A 30 23.42 -1.82 -1.64
N ASN A 31 22.59 -1.32 -2.55
CA ASN A 31 22.39 0.11 -2.80
C ASN A 31 20.94 0.46 -3.14
N ARG A 32 20.03 -0.52 -3.20
CA ARG A 32 18.61 -0.26 -3.42
C ARG A 32 17.88 -0.27 -2.09
N ARG A 33 17.10 0.77 -1.87
CA ARG A 33 16.22 0.89 -0.70
C ARG A 33 14.81 0.68 -1.19
N ILE A 34 14.05 -0.11 -0.45
CA ILE A 34 12.63 -0.28 -0.69
C ILE A 34 11.84 0.27 0.49
N LEU A 35 10.69 0.82 0.17
CA LEU A 35 9.71 1.32 1.12
C LEU A 35 8.67 0.21 1.31
N THR A 36 8.79 -0.51 2.41
CA THR A 36 7.84 -1.54 2.80
C THR A 36 6.70 -0.91 3.58
N VAL A 37 5.49 -1.00 3.03
CA VAL A 37 4.28 -0.50 3.66
C VAL A 37 3.66 -1.61 4.49
N TYR A 38 3.54 -1.39 5.79
CA TYR A 38 2.85 -2.26 6.72
C TYR A 38 1.49 -1.68 7.11
N ASP A 39 0.52 -2.57 7.22
CA ASP A 39 -0.79 -2.29 7.80
C ASP A 39 -0.73 -2.12 9.34
N VAL A 40 -1.80 -1.58 9.93
CA VAL A 40 -2.01 -1.50 11.40
C VAL A 40 -1.89 -2.85 12.12
N ASN A 41 -2.10 -3.98 11.44
CA ASN A 41 -1.92 -5.34 11.95
C ASN A 41 -0.48 -5.86 11.78
N GLY A 42 0.45 -5.03 11.26
CA GLY A 42 1.84 -5.43 11.00
C GLY A 42 1.99 -6.38 9.81
N ARG A 43 1.03 -6.38 8.88
CA ARG A 43 1.09 -7.15 7.63
C ARG A 43 1.66 -6.30 6.50
N GLU A 44 2.53 -6.89 5.69
CA GLU A 44 3.07 -6.26 4.50
C GLU A 44 1.96 -6.10 3.45
N LEU A 45 1.73 -4.85 3.02
CA LEU A 45 0.75 -4.51 2.00
C LEU A 45 1.38 -4.44 0.62
N CYS A 46 2.41 -3.60 0.50
CA CYS A 46 3.07 -3.28 -0.76
C CYS A 46 4.53 -2.87 -0.51
N TRP A 47 5.35 -3.04 -1.54
CA TRP A 47 6.74 -2.60 -1.57
C TRP A 47 6.90 -1.63 -2.73
N PHE A 48 7.58 -0.52 -2.47
CA PHE A 48 7.91 0.48 -3.49
C PHE A 48 9.41 0.68 -3.55
N ASP A 49 9.95 0.90 -4.76
CA ASP A 49 11.36 1.24 -4.91
C ASP A 49 11.58 2.71 -4.53
N HIS A 50 12.49 2.97 -3.60
CA HIS A 50 12.73 4.32 -3.12
C HIS A 50 13.26 5.22 -4.25
N ASP A 51 14.08 4.69 -5.16
CA ASP A 51 14.65 5.50 -6.25
C ASP A 51 13.57 5.91 -7.26
N GLU A 52 12.64 5.01 -7.57
CA GLU A 52 11.53 5.25 -8.48
C GLU A 52 10.57 6.30 -7.90
N VAL A 53 10.15 6.12 -6.64
CA VAL A 53 9.26 7.09 -5.97
C VAL A 53 9.93 8.46 -5.86
N MET A 54 11.23 8.51 -5.53
CA MET A 54 11.99 9.76 -5.45
C MET A 54 12.26 10.40 -6.82
N ALA A 55 12.12 9.66 -7.91
CA ALA A 55 12.17 10.20 -9.27
C ALA A 55 10.83 10.85 -9.66
N GLU A 56 9.71 10.36 -9.13
CA GLU A 56 8.37 10.87 -9.43
C GLU A 56 7.90 12.02 -8.51
N VAL A 57 8.39 12.09 -7.27
CA VAL A 57 7.99 13.15 -6.31
C VAL A 57 8.92 14.36 -6.33
N ASP A 58 8.35 15.56 -6.22
CA ASP A 58 9.08 16.82 -6.01
C ASP A 58 8.39 17.66 -4.92
N PRO A 59 9.09 18.09 -3.85
CA PRO A 59 10.52 17.89 -3.59
C PRO A 59 10.85 16.44 -3.24
N LYS A 60 12.09 16.02 -3.52
CA LYS A 60 12.63 14.68 -3.24
C LYS A 60 12.87 14.46 -1.74
N THR A 61 11.80 14.48 -0.97
CA THR A 61 11.81 14.24 0.48
C THR A 61 11.10 12.93 0.79
N LYS A 62 11.50 12.28 1.89
CA LYS A 62 10.85 11.06 2.36
C LYS A 62 9.36 11.25 2.65
N GLU A 63 8.98 12.42 3.16
CA GLU A 63 7.59 12.75 3.46
C GLU A 63 6.74 12.81 2.18
N ALA A 64 7.27 13.43 1.11
CA ALA A 64 6.61 13.48 -0.18
C ALA A 64 6.50 12.09 -0.82
N ALA A 65 7.55 11.27 -0.70
CA ALA A 65 7.54 9.88 -1.15
C ALA A 65 6.48 9.04 -0.43
N VAL A 66 6.41 9.13 0.90
CA VAL A 66 5.40 8.41 1.71
C VAL A 66 3.99 8.90 1.36
N GLU A 67 3.77 10.20 1.25
CA GLU A 67 2.47 10.76 0.88
C GLU A 67 2.03 10.31 -0.53
N HIS A 68 2.97 10.27 -1.48
CA HIS A 68 2.72 9.78 -2.82
C HIS A 68 2.36 8.30 -2.82
N ILE A 69 3.15 7.46 -2.13
CA ILE A 69 2.87 6.04 -1.97
C ILE A 69 1.48 5.82 -1.38
N MET A 70 1.12 6.54 -0.32
CA MET A 70 -0.20 6.44 0.32
C MET A 70 -1.37 6.76 -0.64
N ARG A 71 -1.16 7.61 -1.64
CA ARG A 71 -2.17 7.94 -2.67
C ARG A 71 -2.17 6.97 -3.84
N HIS A 72 -1.09 6.21 -4.01
CA HIS A 72 -0.92 5.19 -5.04
C HIS A 72 -1.19 3.77 -4.53
N ILE A 73 -1.61 3.60 -3.27
CA ILE A 73 -1.96 2.27 -2.74
C ILE A 73 -3.20 1.74 -3.47
N PRO A 74 -3.08 0.60 -4.15
CA PRO A 74 -4.22 0.01 -4.82
C PRO A 74 -5.20 -0.60 -3.81
N GLU A 75 -6.48 -0.56 -4.15
CA GLU A 75 -7.59 -1.17 -3.43
C GLU A 75 -7.32 -2.64 -3.11
N TRP A 76 -6.81 -3.42 -4.07
CA TRP A 76 -6.54 -4.85 -3.88
C TRP A 76 -5.49 -5.15 -2.79
N ALA A 77 -4.53 -4.24 -2.57
CA ALA A 77 -3.57 -4.41 -1.48
C ALA A 77 -4.25 -4.21 -0.12
N ALA A 78 -5.21 -3.29 -0.07
CA ALA A 78 -5.98 -2.97 1.11
C ALA A 78 -7.31 -3.76 1.22
N GLU A 79 -7.66 -4.62 0.26
CA GLU A 79 -8.95 -5.32 0.20
C GLU A 79 -9.19 -6.15 1.46
N HIS A 80 -8.16 -6.85 1.93
CA HIS A 80 -8.22 -7.63 3.18
C HIS A 80 -8.54 -6.78 4.42
N LEU A 81 -8.26 -5.48 4.37
CA LEU A 81 -8.37 -4.55 5.49
C LEU A 81 -9.64 -3.72 5.40
N LEU A 82 -10.04 -3.34 4.18
CA LEU A 82 -11.39 -2.87 3.86
C LEU A 82 -12.44 -3.92 4.26
N ALA A 83 -12.17 -5.20 3.97
CA ALA A 83 -13.00 -6.32 4.40
C ALA A 83 -13.05 -6.47 5.93
N ALA A 84 -11.98 -6.09 6.63
CA ALA A 84 -11.92 -6.10 8.10
C ALA A 84 -12.65 -4.90 8.74
N LEU A 85 -12.71 -3.76 8.05
CA LEU A 85 -13.38 -2.52 8.49
C LEU A 85 -14.88 -2.50 8.19
N GLY A 86 -15.33 -3.27 7.20
CA GLY A 86 -16.76 -3.45 6.90
C GLY A 86 -17.48 -4.29 7.97
N PRO A 87 -18.80 -4.13 8.16
CA PRO A 87 -19.54 -5.07 8.98
C PRO A 87 -19.36 -6.45 8.36
N ARG A 88 -18.87 -7.41 9.15
CA ARG A 88 -18.93 -8.84 8.83
C ARG A 88 -20.37 -9.19 8.48
N CYS A 89 -20.76 -9.05 7.22
CA CYS A 89 -21.88 -9.80 6.69
C CYS A 89 -21.40 -11.25 6.62
N SER A 90 -21.68 -11.96 7.70
CA SER A 90 -21.63 -13.41 7.72
C SER A 90 -22.72 -13.90 6.76
N GLY A 91 -22.42 -13.91 5.47
CA GLY A 91 -23.17 -14.60 4.46
C GLY A 91 -22.52 -15.95 4.21
N LYS A 92 -22.88 -16.96 5.01
CA LYS A 92 -22.72 -18.34 4.55
C LYS A 92 -23.63 -18.54 3.35
N SER A 93 -23.08 -19.09 2.26
CA SER A 93 -23.66 -20.07 1.31
C SER A 93 -22.75 -20.01 0.08
N GLN A 94 -21.67 -20.78 -0.03
CA GLN A 94 -21.66 -22.15 -0.57
C GLN A 94 -22.99 -22.49 -1.27
N GLU A 95 -23.01 -22.31 -2.59
CA GLU A 95 -24.06 -22.80 -3.49
C GLU A 95 -23.71 -24.23 -3.95
N ASP A 96 -24.77 -24.99 -4.24
CA ASP A 96 -24.98 -26.45 -4.38
C ASP A 96 -23.92 -27.30 -5.12
#